data_AF-A0A7R9W6E0-F1
#
_entry.id   AF-A0A7R9W6E0-F1
#
_cell.length_a   1.000
_cell.length_b   1.000
_cell.length_c   1.000
_cell.angle_alpha   90.00
_cell.angle_beta   90.00
_cell.angle_gamma   90.00
#
_symmetry.space_group_name_H-M   'P 1'
#
loop_
_entity.id
_entity.type
_entity.pdbx_description
1 polymer ?
#
loop_
_entity_poly.entity_id
_entity_poly.type
_entity_poly.pdbx_seq_one_letter_code
_entity_poly.pdbx_strand_id
1 'polypeptide(L)'
;MRHLVVDWADVLLCSGGNTLHALLRWKETGLDLLLKEAAENGKVLCGGSAGAGCWFNSIHSDSLRPDNVKNAECVKNELDDDDLMNWDFVKISGLGIIPAMCVPHFETTGTNEVARSEHAEQVLIESEDNIPAIGIDEDAALVIEGNKASVVSGDGEATCHIVVADKKTGETSHAPLVPQEEPVPLEELVDLTKPATAEHLEALDEHVETDFAIADNLLECTAEDAPASEKNNSNQGGVPDIKILAAGRMKAFQMPAVFEKVIELSCKEQPRIVYIGTASFDRTDKYNLCTKAFRELE
;
A
#
# COMPACT_ATOMS: atom_id res chain seq x y z
N MET A 1 -9.54 -15.92 8.59
CA MET A 1 -8.82 -14.81 7.91
C MET A 1 -7.73 -15.35 7.00
N ARG A 2 -6.71 -16.05 7.53
CA ARG A 2 -5.61 -16.66 6.76
C ARG A 2 -6.06 -17.37 5.47
N HIS A 3 -7.00 -18.29 5.55
CA HIS A 3 -7.51 -19.02 4.39
C HIS A 3 -7.98 -18.09 3.25
N LEU A 4 -8.66 -17.00 3.58
CA LEU A 4 -9.14 -16.05 2.58
C LEU A 4 -8.00 -15.23 1.97
N VAL A 5 -7.08 -14.73 2.80
CA VAL A 5 -6.03 -13.79 2.40
C VAL A 5 -4.87 -14.49 1.69
N VAL A 6 -4.42 -15.62 2.24
CA VAL A 6 -3.19 -16.30 1.81
C VAL A 6 -3.50 -17.43 0.82
N ASP A 7 -4.55 -18.21 1.06
CA ASP A 7 -4.79 -19.43 0.25
C ASP A 7 -5.77 -19.17 -0.91
N TRP A 8 -6.90 -18.51 -0.61
CA TRP A 8 -8.04 -18.40 -1.52
C TRP A 8 -7.99 -17.16 -2.42
N ALA A 9 -7.52 -16.00 -1.93
CA ALA A 9 -7.44 -14.82 -2.78
C ALA A 9 -6.43 -15.03 -3.93
N ASP A 10 -6.70 -14.39 -5.05
CA ASP A 10 -5.75 -14.15 -6.13
C ASP A 10 -5.33 -12.67 -6.13
N VAL A 11 -6.27 -11.78 -5.78
CA VAL A 11 -6.09 -10.34 -5.67
C VAL A 11 -6.58 -9.84 -4.30
N LEU A 12 -5.78 -9.01 -3.65
CA LEU A 12 -6.10 -8.32 -2.40
C LEU A 12 -6.26 -6.83 -2.71
N LEU A 13 -7.51 -6.36 -2.79
CA LEU A 13 -7.84 -4.98 -3.13
C LEU A 13 -8.07 -4.16 -1.87
N CYS A 14 -7.15 -3.27 -1.54
CA CYS A 14 -7.23 -2.36 -0.42
C CYS A 14 -7.89 -1.03 -0.82
N SER A 15 -8.85 -0.58 -0.01
CA SER A 15 -9.59 0.66 -0.25
C SER A 15 -8.78 1.93 0.04
N GLY A 16 -9.34 3.08 -0.36
CA GLY A 16 -8.94 4.39 0.16
C GLY A 16 -9.67 4.72 1.47
N GLY A 17 -9.15 5.66 2.27
CA GLY A 17 -9.74 6.09 3.54
C GLY A 17 -8.69 6.56 4.54
N ASN A 18 -8.91 6.29 5.83
CA ASN A 18 -7.94 6.65 6.87
C ASN A 18 -6.86 5.57 6.99
N THR A 19 -5.65 5.88 6.50
CA THR A 19 -4.52 4.96 6.41
C THR A 19 -4.00 4.55 7.80
N LEU A 20 -3.83 5.51 8.71
CA LEU A 20 -3.34 5.24 10.06
C LEU A 20 -4.28 4.29 10.81
N HIS A 21 -5.59 4.54 10.73
CA HIS A 21 -6.59 3.65 11.32
C HIS A 21 -6.51 2.24 10.75
N ALA A 22 -6.35 2.10 9.42
CA ALA A 22 -6.23 0.81 8.77
C ALA A 22 -5.03 0.01 9.30
N LEU A 23 -3.84 0.62 9.28
CA LEU A 23 -2.59 -0.03 9.67
C LEU A 23 -2.60 -0.44 11.15
N LEU A 24 -3.11 0.41 12.05
CA LEU A 24 -3.28 0.05 13.46
C LEU A 24 -4.20 -1.17 13.62
N ARG A 25 -5.36 -1.17 12.94
CA ARG A 25 -6.32 -2.28 12.98
C ARG A 25 -5.75 -3.56 12.39
N TRP A 26 -4.96 -3.47 11.33
CA TRP A 26 -4.34 -4.64 10.72
C TRP A 26 -3.30 -5.26 11.63
N LYS A 27 -2.45 -4.43 12.26
CA LYS A 27 -1.48 -4.88 13.27
C LYS A 27 -2.16 -5.54 14.47
N GLU A 28 -3.23 -4.94 14.99
CA GLU A 28 -4.02 -5.51 16.10
C GLU A 28 -4.68 -6.86 15.76
N THR A 29 -4.93 -7.13 14.48
CA THR A 29 -5.60 -8.37 14.03
C THR A 29 -4.64 -9.39 13.40
N GLY A 30 -3.36 -9.04 13.24
CA GLY A 30 -2.35 -9.84 12.52
C GLY A 30 -2.57 -9.88 11.00
N LEU A 31 -3.41 -9.01 10.44
CA LEU A 31 -3.66 -8.95 8.99
C LEU A 31 -2.43 -8.42 8.24
N ASP A 32 -1.65 -7.55 8.86
CA ASP A 32 -0.39 -7.03 8.32
C ASP A 32 0.61 -8.16 7.99
N LEU A 33 0.75 -9.15 8.87
CA LEU A 33 1.59 -10.31 8.65
C LEU A 33 1.04 -11.20 7.53
N LEU A 34 -0.28 -11.42 7.49
CA LEU A 34 -0.92 -12.21 6.44
C LEU A 34 -0.80 -11.54 5.06
N LEU A 35 -0.80 -10.20 5.00
CA LEU A 35 -0.61 -9.45 3.76
C LEU A 35 0.81 -9.58 3.22
N LYS A 36 1.82 -9.54 4.10
CA LYS A 36 3.22 -9.79 3.73
C LYS A 36 3.40 -11.20 3.19
N GLU A 37 2.86 -12.20 3.89
CA GLU A 37 2.90 -13.59 3.43
C GLU A 37 2.15 -13.77 2.09
N ALA A 38 1.00 -13.11 1.91
CA ALA A 38 0.30 -13.15 0.64
C ALA A 38 1.12 -12.54 -0.51
N ALA A 39 1.84 -11.44 -0.28
CA ALA A 39 2.79 -10.90 -1.26
C ALA A 39 3.88 -11.92 -1.62
N GLU A 40 4.48 -12.58 -0.63
CA GLU A 40 5.51 -13.62 -0.85
C GLU A 40 4.96 -14.82 -1.62
N ASN A 41 3.67 -15.13 -1.44
CA ASN A 41 2.96 -16.18 -2.17
C ASN A 41 2.44 -15.73 -3.55
N GLY A 42 2.91 -14.59 -4.07
CA GLY A 42 2.60 -14.09 -5.41
C GLY A 42 1.17 -13.61 -5.60
N LYS A 43 0.45 -13.27 -4.51
CA LYS A 43 -0.84 -12.60 -4.61
C LYS A 43 -0.66 -11.18 -5.12
N VAL A 44 -1.62 -10.70 -5.90
CA VAL A 44 -1.61 -9.30 -6.35
C VAL A 44 -2.12 -8.43 -5.21
N LEU A 45 -1.24 -7.58 -4.66
CA LEU A 45 -1.65 -6.53 -3.74
C LEU A 45 -1.99 -5.28 -4.54
N CYS A 46 -3.21 -4.77 -4.43
CA CYS A 46 -3.56 -3.55 -5.12
C CYS A 46 -4.40 -2.62 -4.27
N GLY A 47 -4.33 -1.32 -4.54
CA GLY A 47 -5.15 -0.35 -3.83
C GLY A 47 -4.94 1.06 -4.35
N GLY A 48 -5.88 1.93 -4.04
CA GLY A 48 -5.86 3.34 -4.42
C GLY A 48 -5.83 4.24 -3.20
N SER A 49 -5.19 5.40 -3.31
CA SER A 49 -5.06 6.35 -2.20
C SER A 49 -4.41 5.68 -0.96
N ALA A 50 -5.09 5.60 0.18
CA ALA A 50 -4.59 4.92 1.37
C ALA A 50 -4.11 3.48 1.08
N GLY A 51 -4.88 2.72 0.31
CA GLY A 51 -4.55 1.35 -0.07
C GLY A 51 -3.34 1.24 -0.99
N ALA A 52 -2.99 2.29 -1.73
CA ALA A 52 -1.77 2.33 -2.55
C ALA A 52 -0.53 2.43 -1.66
N GLY A 53 -0.57 3.33 -0.68
CA GLY A 53 0.57 3.59 0.20
C GLY A 53 0.88 2.45 1.17
N CYS A 54 -0.10 1.63 1.56
CA CYS A 54 0.07 0.60 2.59
C CYS A 54 1.23 -0.37 2.32
N TRP A 55 1.60 -0.60 1.05
CA TRP A 55 2.66 -1.53 0.66
C TRP A 55 4.07 -0.98 0.86
N PHE A 56 4.21 0.32 1.03
CA PHE A 56 5.48 1.02 1.08
C PHE A 56 6.06 1.06 2.51
N ASN A 57 7.32 1.45 2.63
CA ASN A 57 7.99 1.67 3.92
C ASN A 57 7.30 2.78 4.71
N SER A 58 6.91 3.84 4.02
CA SER A 58 6.17 4.94 4.63
C SER A 58 5.22 5.60 3.64
N ILE A 59 4.34 6.44 4.16
CA ILE A 59 3.23 7.03 3.39
C ILE A 59 3.06 8.47 3.84
N HIS A 60 2.99 9.39 2.89
CA HIS A 60 2.50 10.75 3.09
C HIS A 60 0.97 10.72 3.19
N SER A 61 0.42 11.20 4.30
CA SER A 61 -0.97 10.94 4.67
C SER A 61 -1.65 12.12 5.34
N ASP A 62 -2.95 12.27 5.08
CA ASP A 62 -3.87 13.20 5.75
C ASP A 62 -4.69 12.48 6.85
N SER A 63 -4.18 11.37 7.39
CA SER A 63 -4.91 10.55 8.39
C SER A 63 -5.27 11.29 9.68
N LEU A 64 -4.58 12.40 9.99
CA LEU A 64 -4.83 13.23 11.17
C LEU A 64 -5.78 14.41 10.91
N ARG A 65 -6.27 14.57 9.67
CA ARG A 65 -7.21 15.62 9.33
C ARG A 65 -8.49 15.49 10.18
N PRO A 66 -9.05 16.59 10.74
CA PRO A 66 -10.17 16.53 11.67
C PRO A 66 -11.41 15.78 11.16
N ASP A 67 -11.77 15.98 9.90
CA ASP A 67 -12.92 15.34 9.27
C ASP A 67 -12.62 13.97 8.64
N ASN A 68 -11.40 13.45 8.78
CA ASN A 68 -10.99 12.13 8.31
C ASN A 68 -11.29 11.03 9.35
N VAL A 69 -12.48 11.11 9.95
CA VAL A 69 -12.96 10.23 11.02
C VAL A 69 -14.33 9.66 10.66
N LYS A 70 -14.76 8.59 11.35
CA LYS A 70 -16.08 7.98 11.12
C LYS A 70 -17.25 8.96 11.31
N ASN A 71 -17.09 9.98 12.17
CA ASN A 71 -18.10 10.99 12.48
C ASN A 71 -17.84 12.33 11.77
N ALA A 72 -17.30 12.31 10.55
CA ALA A 72 -16.93 13.50 9.80
C ALA A 72 -18.03 14.57 9.73
N GLU A 73 -19.30 14.18 9.61
CA GLU A 73 -20.44 15.12 9.59
C GLU A 73 -20.59 15.88 10.90
N CYS A 74 -20.40 15.22 12.06
CA CYS A 74 -20.43 15.88 13.36
C CYS A 74 -19.29 16.89 13.46
N VAL A 75 -18.07 16.49 13.09
CA VAL A 75 -16.89 17.37 13.10
C VAL A 75 -17.11 18.61 12.23
N LYS A 76 -17.63 18.43 11.01
CA LYS A 76 -17.94 19.54 10.08
C LYS A 76 -19.02 20.50 10.58
N ASN A 77 -19.90 20.03 11.46
CA ASN A 77 -20.94 20.87 12.05
C ASN A 77 -20.46 21.59 13.32
N GLU A 78 -19.39 21.10 13.96
CA GLU A 78 -18.87 21.63 15.22
C GLU A 78 -17.66 22.55 15.05
N LEU A 79 -16.84 22.32 14.02
CA LEU A 79 -15.67 23.13 13.70
C LEU A 79 -16.00 24.19 12.65
N ASP A 80 -15.35 25.35 12.76
CA ASP A 80 -15.38 26.37 11.72
C ASP A 80 -14.37 26.05 10.59
N ASP A 81 -14.41 26.85 9.52
CA ASP A 81 -13.56 26.62 8.34
C ASP A 81 -12.07 26.73 8.69
N ASP A 82 -11.69 27.65 9.59
CA ASP A 82 -10.29 27.83 10.01
C ASP A 82 -9.78 26.59 10.77
N ASP A 83 -10.60 26.06 11.69
CA ASP A 83 -10.29 24.84 12.44
C ASP A 83 -10.22 23.60 11.52
N LEU A 84 -11.07 23.52 10.50
CA LEU A 84 -11.05 22.43 9.51
C LEU A 84 -9.81 22.48 8.59
N MET A 85 -9.23 23.66 8.38
CA MET A 85 -8.01 23.86 7.62
C MET A 85 -6.74 23.69 8.46
N ASN A 86 -6.84 23.78 9.79
CA ASN A 86 -5.73 23.69 10.72
C ASN A 86 -5.29 22.25 11.00
N TRP A 87 -4.64 21.63 10.01
CA TRP A 87 -4.01 20.32 10.13
C TRP A 87 -2.83 20.23 9.16
N ASP A 88 -1.94 19.28 9.42
CA ASP A 88 -0.78 19.04 8.58
C ASP A 88 -0.71 17.60 8.09
N PHE A 89 -0.05 17.40 6.95
CA PHE A 89 0.23 16.06 6.47
C PHE A 89 1.26 15.38 7.38
N VAL A 90 1.20 14.06 7.42
CA VAL A 90 2.11 13.25 8.23
C VAL A 90 2.74 12.13 7.42
N LYS A 91 3.96 11.78 7.80
CA LYS A 91 4.61 10.55 7.39
C LYS A 91 4.28 9.44 8.37
N ILE A 92 3.69 8.36 7.89
CA ILE A 92 3.38 7.17 8.71
C ILE A 92 4.06 5.92 8.12
N SER A 93 4.46 4.98 8.96
CA SER A 93 5.06 3.71 8.51
C SER A 93 4.01 2.82 7.85
N GLY A 94 4.33 2.22 6.70
CA GLY A 94 3.52 1.22 6.02
C GLY A 94 4.00 -0.22 6.31
N LEU A 95 3.67 -1.15 5.42
CA LEU A 95 4.08 -2.56 5.57
C LEU A 95 5.56 -2.79 5.23
N GLY A 96 6.20 -1.88 4.49
CA GLY A 96 7.64 -1.98 4.18
C GLY A 96 8.00 -3.01 3.11
N ILE A 97 7.08 -3.33 2.20
CA ILE A 97 7.36 -4.21 1.06
C ILE A 97 8.15 -3.45 -0.01
N ILE A 98 7.78 -2.18 -0.26
CA ILE A 98 8.48 -1.28 -1.18
C ILE A 98 9.33 -0.29 -0.36
N PRO A 99 10.66 -0.21 -0.55
CA PRO A 99 11.54 0.65 0.24
C PRO A 99 11.52 2.12 -0.24
N ALA A 100 10.33 2.70 -0.33
CA ALA A 100 10.10 4.10 -0.66
C ALA A 100 9.00 4.68 0.23
N MET A 101 8.86 6.00 0.22
CA MET A 101 7.69 6.69 0.74
C MET A 101 6.65 6.83 -0.39
N CYS A 102 5.42 6.38 -0.18
CA CYS A 102 4.35 6.62 -1.15
C CYS A 102 3.71 7.99 -0.92
N VAL A 103 3.45 8.72 -2.02
CA VAL A 103 2.69 9.97 -2.02
C VAL A 103 1.54 9.84 -3.03
N PRO A 104 0.37 9.31 -2.61
CA PRO A 104 -0.79 9.22 -3.50
C PRO A 104 -1.42 10.59 -3.71
N HIS A 105 -2.09 10.77 -4.86
CA HIS A 105 -2.68 12.06 -5.27
C HIS A 105 -1.63 13.16 -5.41
N PHE A 106 -0.48 12.81 -5.98
CA PHE A 106 0.74 13.61 -5.93
C PHE A 106 0.57 15.03 -6.46
N GLU A 107 -0.21 15.19 -7.53
CA GLU A 107 -0.51 16.45 -8.20
C GLU A 107 -1.60 17.29 -7.52
N THR A 108 -2.19 16.79 -6.43
CA THR A 108 -3.31 17.44 -5.75
C THR A 108 -2.87 18.34 -4.61
N THR A 109 -3.73 19.30 -4.29
CA THR A 109 -3.64 20.14 -3.11
C THR A 109 -4.57 19.61 -2.03
N GLY A 110 -4.07 19.53 -0.79
CA GLY A 110 -4.88 19.19 0.38
C GLY A 110 -5.97 20.21 0.66
N THR A 111 -6.93 19.84 1.50
CA THR A 111 -8.00 20.77 1.94
C THR A 111 -7.49 21.89 2.84
N ASN A 112 -6.25 21.78 3.32
CA ASN A 112 -5.50 22.84 3.99
C ASN A 112 -4.73 23.76 3.00
N GLU A 113 -5.01 23.66 1.70
CA GLU A 113 -4.35 24.44 0.63
C GLU A 113 -2.85 24.14 0.43
N VAL A 114 -2.34 23.07 1.05
CA VAL A 114 -0.95 22.64 0.88
C VAL A 114 -0.83 21.64 -0.27
N ALA A 115 0.07 21.89 -1.23
CA ALA A 115 0.36 20.95 -2.29
C ALA A 115 1.02 19.68 -1.74
N ARG A 116 0.52 18.50 -2.15
CA ARG A 116 1.06 17.23 -1.66
C ARG A 116 2.52 17.03 -2.05
N SER A 117 2.89 17.38 -3.29
CA SER A 117 4.26 17.29 -3.80
C SER A 117 5.23 18.13 -2.96
N GLU A 118 4.92 19.42 -2.78
CA GLU A 118 5.77 20.36 -2.02
C GLU A 118 5.96 19.91 -0.57
N HIS A 119 4.88 19.50 0.10
CA HIS A 119 4.98 18.99 1.47
C HIS A 119 5.73 17.66 1.54
N ALA A 120 5.56 16.76 0.57
CA ALA A 120 6.27 15.49 0.55
C ALA A 120 7.79 15.71 0.38
N GLU A 121 8.21 16.70 -0.39
CA GLU A 121 9.61 17.10 -0.52
C GLU A 121 10.20 17.59 0.81
N GLN A 122 9.46 18.45 1.52
CA GLN A 122 9.87 18.92 2.85
C GLN A 122 10.04 17.73 3.83
N VAL A 123 9.05 16.84 3.88
CA VAL A 123 9.08 15.63 4.71
C VAL A 123 10.29 14.74 4.38
N LEU A 124 10.67 14.66 3.11
CA LEU A 124 11.80 13.84 2.66
C LEU A 124 13.15 14.43 3.06
N ILE A 125 13.27 15.77 3.07
CA ILE A 125 14.45 16.48 3.56
C ILE A 125 14.60 16.33 5.07
N GLU A 126 13.49 16.44 5.81
CA GLU A 126 13.45 16.39 7.27
C GLU A 126 13.56 14.97 7.84
N SER A 127 13.22 13.94 7.07
CA SER A 127 13.24 12.57 7.56
C SER A 127 14.67 12.07 7.84
N GLU A 128 14.84 11.17 8.79
CA GLU A 128 16.14 10.56 9.10
C GLU A 128 16.52 9.45 8.11
N ASP A 129 15.53 8.75 7.54
CA ASP A 129 15.72 7.69 6.54
C ASP A 129 16.09 8.26 5.16
N ASN A 130 16.96 7.57 4.41
CA ASN A 130 17.41 8.02 3.10
C ASN A 130 16.67 7.32 1.95
N ILE A 131 15.39 7.04 2.15
CA ILE A 131 14.54 6.41 1.13
C ILE A 131 13.99 7.47 0.18
N PRO A 132 13.80 7.16 -1.11
CA PRO A 132 13.12 8.07 -2.03
C PRO A 132 11.62 8.10 -1.77
N ALA A 133 10.93 9.10 -2.34
CA ALA A 133 9.49 9.11 -2.43
C ALA A 133 9.01 8.79 -3.85
N ILE A 134 7.91 8.04 -3.95
CA ILE A 134 7.21 7.78 -5.20
C ILE A 134 5.85 8.48 -5.13
N GLY A 135 5.71 9.51 -5.96
CA GLY A 135 4.45 10.20 -6.21
C GLY A 135 3.62 9.44 -7.23
N ILE A 136 2.31 9.36 -7.01
CA ILE A 136 1.37 8.71 -7.93
C ILE A 136 0.22 9.66 -8.20
N ASP A 137 0.08 10.10 -9.45
CA ASP A 137 -1.01 10.96 -9.88
C ASP A 137 -2.37 10.24 -9.73
N GLU A 138 -3.46 10.98 -9.53
CA GLU A 138 -4.81 10.49 -9.27
C GLU A 138 -5.20 9.31 -10.18
N ASP A 139 -4.95 9.46 -11.48
CA ASP A 139 -5.34 8.50 -12.53
C ASP A 139 -4.17 7.64 -13.04
N ALA A 140 -3.02 7.66 -12.36
CA ALA A 140 -1.90 6.77 -12.60
C ALA A 140 -1.87 5.59 -11.62
N ALA A 141 -1.13 4.55 -11.99
CA ALA A 141 -0.77 3.46 -11.11
C ALA A 141 0.71 3.05 -11.29
N LEU A 142 1.41 2.91 -10.18
CA LEU A 142 2.70 2.22 -10.10
C LEU A 142 2.45 0.72 -10.06
N VAL A 143 3.15 -0.02 -10.92
CA VAL A 143 3.13 -1.47 -10.97
C VAL A 143 4.49 -2.01 -10.59
N ILE A 144 4.53 -2.99 -9.71
CA ILE A 144 5.73 -3.75 -9.35
C ILE A 144 5.47 -5.23 -9.61
N GLU A 145 6.38 -5.86 -10.34
CA GLU A 145 6.40 -7.30 -10.62
C GLU A 145 7.82 -7.83 -10.40
N GLY A 146 8.03 -8.54 -9.29
CA GLY A 146 9.35 -8.94 -8.83
C GLY A 146 10.25 -7.72 -8.62
N ASN A 147 11.37 -7.65 -9.34
CA ASN A 147 12.32 -6.53 -9.30
C ASN A 147 12.10 -5.50 -10.42
N LYS A 148 10.90 -5.46 -11.02
CA LYS A 148 10.59 -4.56 -12.13
C LYS A 148 9.48 -3.61 -11.73
N ALA A 149 9.58 -2.37 -12.18
CA ALA A 149 8.59 -1.34 -11.96
C ALA A 149 8.17 -0.70 -13.28
N SER A 150 6.88 -0.42 -13.42
CA SER A 150 6.31 0.28 -14.56
C SER A 150 5.14 1.16 -14.15
N VAL A 151 4.68 2.00 -15.08
CA VAL A 151 3.57 2.92 -14.84
C VAL A 151 2.46 2.64 -15.83
N VAL A 152 1.25 2.59 -15.30
CA VAL A 152 0.02 2.57 -16.10
C VAL A 152 -0.66 3.90 -15.92
N SER A 153 -0.89 4.60 -17.04
CA SER A 153 -1.74 5.78 -17.06
C SER A 153 -3.16 5.35 -17.40
N GLY A 154 -4.11 5.69 -16.51
CA GLY A 154 -5.51 5.36 -16.70
C GLY A 154 -6.22 6.28 -17.69
N ASP A 155 -5.78 7.52 -17.83
CA ASP A 155 -6.32 8.53 -18.76
C ASP A 155 -5.40 8.80 -19.97
N GLY A 156 -4.19 8.24 -19.99
CA GLY A 156 -3.19 8.40 -21.05
C GLY A 156 -2.18 9.52 -20.78
N GLU A 157 -2.38 10.33 -19.75
CA GLU A 157 -1.55 11.50 -19.42
C GLU A 157 -0.95 11.42 -18.02
N ALA A 158 -1.66 10.85 -17.05
CA ALA A 158 -1.24 10.75 -15.65
C ALA A 158 0.05 9.91 -15.50
N THR A 159 0.91 10.31 -14.56
CA THR A 159 2.25 9.73 -14.37
C THR A 159 2.52 9.32 -12.93
N CYS A 160 3.59 8.56 -12.71
CA CYS A 160 4.21 8.49 -11.39
C CYS A 160 5.42 9.42 -11.35
N HIS A 161 5.96 9.66 -10.17
CA HIS A 161 7.06 10.59 -9.95
C HIS A 161 8.05 10.00 -8.96
N ILE A 162 9.34 10.24 -9.17
CA ILE A 162 10.39 9.89 -8.23
C ILE A 162 10.92 11.18 -7.65
N VAL A 163 10.99 11.24 -6.33
CA VAL A 163 11.54 12.37 -5.59
C VAL A 163 12.65 11.84 -4.69
N VAL A 164 13.82 12.42 -4.79
CA VAL A 164 15.00 12.06 -3.99
C VAL A 164 15.49 13.32 -3.29
N ALA A 165 15.72 13.25 -1.98
CA ALA A 165 16.31 14.35 -1.23
C ALA A 165 17.84 14.19 -1.11
N ASP A 166 18.59 15.26 -1.38
CA ASP A 166 19.98 15.38 -0.95
C ASP A 166 20.01 16.08 0.41
N LYS A 167 20.22 15.28 1.46
CA LYS A 167 20.25 15.77 2.84
C LYS A 167 21.43 16.71 3.14
N LYS A 168 22.48 16.72 2.32
CA LYS A 168 23.63 17.61 2.53
C LYS A 168 23.34 19.01 2.04
N THR A 169 22.59 19.13 0.94
CA THR A 169 22.21 20.42 0.36
C THR A 169 20.87 20.91 0.89
N GLY A 170 20.00 19.99 1.34
CA GLY A 170 18.62 20.30 1.70
C GLY A 170 17.75 20.52 0.46
N GLU A 171 18.14 19.97 -0.69
CA GLU A 171 17.42 20.09 -1.96
C GLU A 171 16.83 18.75 -2.39
N THR A 172 15.76 18.80 -3.18
CA THR A 172 15.11 17.65 -3.80
C THR A 172 15.41 17.60 -5.30
N SER A 173 15.52 16.38 -5.83
CA SER A 173 15.51 16.07 -7.25
C SER A 173 14.22 15.33 -7.59
N HIS A 174 13.54 15.79 -8.64
CA HIS A 174 12.25 15.26 -9.06
C HIS A 174 12.29 14.87 -10.54
N ALA A 175 11.74 13.69 -10.86
CA ALA A 175 11.61 13.22 -12.23
C ALA A 175 10.29 12.45 -12.43
N PRO A 176 9.56 12.70 -13.55
CA PRO A 176 8.38 11.90 -13.88
C PRO A 176 8.80 10.51 -14.36
N LEU A 177 8.09 9.50 -13.87
CA LEU A 177 8.08 8.14 -14.38
C LEU A 177 6.83 7.98 -15.26
N VAL A 178 7.04 8.04 -16.57
CA VAL A 178 5.99 7.92 -17.58
C VAL A 178 5.73 6.44 -17.94
N PRO A 179 4.58 6.10 -18.54
CA PRO A 179 4.39 4.77 -19.13
C PRO A 179 5.50 4.43 -20.13
N GLN A 180 6.10 3.26 -19.99
CA GLN A 180 7.24 2.80 -20.78
C GLN A 180 6.95 1.40 -21.35
N GLU A 181 7.51 1.10 -22.53
CA GLU A 181 7.38 -0.23 -23.14
C GLU A 181 8.16 -1.31 -22.36
N GLU A 182 9.34 -0.95 -21.84
CA GLU A 182 10.17 -1.82 -21.01
C GLU A 182 10.12 -1.35 -19.56
N PRO A 183 9.83 -2.25 -18.59
CA PRO A 183 9.81 -1.88 -17.18
C PRO A 183 11.23 -1.63 -16.67
N VAL A 184 11.36 -0.69 -15.72
CA VAL A 184 12.63 -0.29 -15.10
C VAL A 184 12.96 -1.24 -13.95
N PRO A 185 14.22 -1.63 -13.73
CA PRO A 185 14.62 -2.33 -12.52
C PRO A 185 14.27 -1.51 -11.27
N LEU A 186 13.63 -2.13 -10.27
CA LEU A 186 13.20 -1.44 -9.07
C LEU A 186 14.40 -0.83 -8.31
N GLU A 187 15.56 -1.51 -8.34
CA GLU A 187 16.83 -1.01 -7.78
C GLU A 187 17.32 0.32 -8.39
N GLU A 188 16.91 0.64 -9.63
CA GLU A 188 17.22 1.94 -10.24
C GLU A 188 16.29 3.06 -9.76
N LEU A 189 15.11 2.71 -9.23
CA LEU A 189 14.14 3.66 -8.68
C LEU A 189 14.33 3.86 -7.17
N VAL A 190 14.64 2.77 -6.48
CA VAL A 190 14.81 2.71 -5.03
C VAL A 190 16.11 1.97 -4.76
N ASP A 191 17.08 2.63 -4.13
CA ASP A 191 18.31 1.96 -3.72
C ASP A 191 17.93 0.90 -2.69
N LEU A 192 17.85 -0.36 -3.13
CA LEU A 192 17.42 -1.49 -2.33
C LEU A 192 18.48 -1.71 -1.25
N THR A 193 18.32 -1.02 -0.12
CA THR A 193 18.82 -1.57 1.14
C THR A 193 18.23 -2.97 1.25
N LYS A 194 19.13 -3.96 1.36
CA LYS A 194 18.82 -5.39 1.28
C LYS A 194 17.50 -5.71 2.00
N PRO A 195 16.63 -6.55 1.42
CA PRO A 195 15.38 -6.94 2.06
C PRO A 195 15.69 -7.48 3.46
N ALA A 196 14.79 -7.18 4.40
CA ALA A 196 14.90 -7.67 5.77
C ALA A 196 15.05 -9.20 5.75
N THR A 197 16.25 -9.68 6.07
CA THR A 197 16.54 -11.10 6.28
C THR A 197 15.80 -11.62 7.51
N ALA A 198 15.68 -12.94 7.64
CA ALA A 198 15.14 -13.59 8.84
C ALA A 198 15.83 -13.14 10.13
N GLU A 199 17.09 -12.69 10.08
CA GLU A 199 17.81 -12.08 11.21
C GLU A 199 17.15 -10.77 11.72
N HIS A 200 16.45 -10.02 10.88
CA HIS A 200 15.71 -8.83 11.31
C HIS A 200 14.42 -9.17 12.09
N LEU A 201 13.85 -10.37 11.86
CA LEU A 201 12.75 -10.89 12.67
C LEU A 201 13.26 -11.37 14.03
N GLU A 202 14.46 -11.94 14.10
CA GLU A 202 15.11 -12.32 15.37
C GLU A 202 15.54 -11.10 16.20
N ALA A 203 16.00 -10.02 15.57
CA ALA A 203 16.34 -8.77 16.27
C ALA A 203 15.11 -8.03 16.87
N LEU A 204 13.91 -8.30 16.35
CA LEU A 204 12.65 -7.78 16.91
C LEU A 204 12.24 -8.53 18.18
N ASP A 205 12.60 -9.80 18.34
CA ASP A 205 12.36 -10.57 19.58
C ASP A 205 13.24 -10.08 20.74
N GLU A 206 14.44 -9.55 20.47
CA GLU A 206 15.34 -9.02 21.50
C GLU A 206 14.98 -7.61 22.00
N HIS A 207 14.09 -6.87 21.32
CA HIS A 207 13.73 -5.48 21.66
C HIS A 207 12.26 -5.26 22.00
N VAL A 208 11.51 -6.34 22.22
CA VAL A 208 10.15 -6.28 22.73
C VAL A 208 10.16 -6.66 24.22
N GLU A 209 10.53 -5.69 25.08
CA GLU A 209 9.98 -5.68 26.44
C GLU A 209 8.50 -5.29 26.34
N THR A 210 7.66 -6.26 25.99
CA THR A 210 6.24 -6.12 26.28
C THR A 210 5.76 -7.37 26.97
N ASP A 211 5.36 -7.20 28.22
CA ASP A 211 4.49 -8.09 28.97
C ASP A 211 3.15 -8.26 28.22
N PHE A 212 3.13 -9.11 27.19
CA PHE A 212 1.91 -9.65 26.64
C PHE A 212 1.84 -11.12 27.02
N ALA A 213 0.98 -11.42 27.99
CA ALA A 213 0.49 -12.77 28.20
C ALA A 213 -0.23 -13.21 26.93
N ILE A 214 0.47 -13.98 26.09
CA ILE A 214 -0.17 -14.83 25.08
C ILE A 214 -1.11 -15.75 25.86
N ALA A 215 -2.40 -15.68 25.58
CA ALA A 215 -3.35 -16.62 26.16
C ALA A 215 -2.97 -18.03 25.71
N ASP A 216 -2.51 -18.87 26.63
CA ASP A 216 -2.11 -20.28 26.44
C ASP A 216 -3.21 -21.22 25.89
N ASN A 217 -4.33 -20.69 25.39
CA ASN A 217 -5.49 -21.48 24.98
C ASN A 217 -5.63 -21.67 23.46
N LEU A 218 -4.55 -21.54 22.69
CA LEU A 218 -4.56 -21.86 21.25
C LEU A 218 -3.60 -22.99 20.84
N LEU A 219 -2.98 -23.68 21.81
CA LEU A 219 -2.04 -24.77 21.56
C LEU A 219 -2.62 -26.20 21.62
N GLU A 220 -3.93 -26.37 21.75
CA GLU A 220 -4.56 -27.70 21.68
C GLU A 220 -5.73 -27.75 20.69
N CYS A 221 -5.40 -27.73 19.41
CA CYS A 221 -6.17 -28.45 18.39
C CYS A 221 -5.18 -29.31 17.61
N THR A 222 -5.01 -30.52 18.14
CA THR A 222 -4.11 -31.56 17.67
C THR A 222 -4.38 -31.94 16.22
N ALA A 223 -3.27 -32.14 15.51
CA ALA A 223 -3.21 -32.85 14.25
C ALA A 223 -3.93 -34.21 14.34
N GLU A 224 -4.85 -34.45 13.42
CA GLU A 224 -5.11 -35.76 12.80
C GLU A 224 -5.97 -35.50 11.54
N ASP A 225 -5.56 -36.13 10.43
CA ASP A 225 -6.21 -36.16 9.11
C ASP A 225 -6.09 -34.93 8.17
N ALA A 226 -4.93 -34.78 7.53
CA ALA A 226 -4.83 -34.21 6.19
C ALA A 226 -3.85 -35.05 5.32
N PRO A 227 -4.23 -35.46 4.10
CA PRO A 227 -3.41 -36.35 3.29
C PRO A 227 -2.18 -35.61 2.74
N ALA A 228 -1.05 -36.29 2.73
CA ALA A 228 0.23 -35.79 2.25
C ALA A 228 0.15 -35.31 0.79
N SER A 229 0.23 -34.00 0.58
CA SER A 229 0.66 -33.43 -0.69
C SER A 229 2.17 -33.28 -0.68
N GLU A 230 2.82 -33.86 -1.69
CA GLU A 230 4.25 -33.80 -1.91
C GLU A 230 4.72 -32.34 -1.98
N LYS A 231 5.42 -31.88 -0.95
CA LYS A 231 6.20 -30.64 -1.01
C LYS A 231 7.41 -30.90 -1.90
N ASN A 232 7.31 -30.48 -3.17
CA ASN A 232 8.47 -30.27 -4.00
C ASN A 232 9.30 -29.12 -3.41
N ASN A 233 10.25 -29.49 -2.56
CA ASN A 233 11.34 -28.63 -2.12
C ASN A 233 12.27 -28.36 -3.32
N SER A 234 11.93 -27.36 -4.11
CA SER A 234 12.89 -26.62 -4.91
C SER A 234 13.03 -25.22 -4.32
N ASN A 235 13.66 -25.14 -3.14
CA ASN A 235 14.08 -23.87 -2.56
C ASN A 235 15.30 -23.38 -3.34
N GLN A 236 15.07 -22.80 -4.51
CA GLN A 236 16.04 -21.89 -5.13
C GLN A 236 15.77 -20.51 -4.52
N GLY A 237 16.78 -19.91 -3.88
CA GLY A 237 16.70 -18.58 -3.28
C GLY A 237 16.55 -17.47 -4.33
N GLY A 238 15.41 -17.46 -5.01
CA GLY A 238 14.95 -16.36 -5.85
C GLY A 238 14.26 -15.31 -4.98
N VAL A 239 14.38 -14.05 -5.39
CA VAL A 239 13.58 -12.95 -4.84
C VAL A 239 12.10 -13.31 -5.03
N PRO A 240 11.23 -13.18 -4.00
CA PRO A 240 9.81 -13.45 -4.14
C PRO A 240 9.24 -12.65 -5.31
N ASP A 241 8.39 -13.27 -6.13
CA ASP A 241 7.74 -12.62 -7.27
C ASP A 241 6.57 -11.75 -6.77
N ILE A 242 6.91 -10.65 -6.12
CA ILE A 242 5.96 -9.71 -5.50
C ILE A 242 5.22 -8.96 -6.61
N LYS A 243 3.88 -8.90 -6.50
CA LYS A 243 3.02 -8.22 -7.46
C LYS A 243 2.22 -7.14 -6.76
N ILE A 244 2.52 -5.88 -7.05
CA ILE A 244 1.85 -4.72 -6.45
C ILE A 244 1.32 -3.79 -7.54
N LEU A 245 0.10 -3.28 -7.37
CA LEU A 245 -0.44 -2.16 -8.13
C LEU A 245 -0.95 -1.07 -7.19
N ALA A 246 -0.25 0.05 -7.14
CA ALA A 246 -0.54 1.19 -6.29
C ALA A 246 -1.06 2.35 -7.14
N ALA A 247 -2.33 2.75 -6.98
CA ALA A 247 -2.96 3.81 -7.77
C ALA A 247 -3.15 5.10 -6.97
N GLY A 248 -3.08 6.27 -7.62
CA GLY A 248 -3.25 7.56 -6.94
C GLY A 248 -4.59 7.65 -6.21
N ARG A 249 -5.68 7.24 -6.87
CA ARG A 249 -7.02 7.14 -6.26
C ARG A 249 -7.77 5.86 -6.61
N MET A 250 -8.81 5.56 -5.83
CA MET A 250 -9.63 4.35 -6.06
C MET A 250 -10.36 4.33 -7.41
N LYS A 251 -10.72 5.50 -7.96
CA LYS A 251 -11.44 5.59 -9.23
C LYS A 251 -10.60 5.10 -10.42
N ALA A 252 -9.27 5.11 -10.31
CA ALA A 252 -8.38 4.58 -11.33
C ALA A 252 -8.67 3.10 -11.65
N PHE A 253 -9.10 2.28 -10.68
CA PHE A 253 -9.48 0.87 -10.90
C PHE A 253 -10.72 0.66 -11.77
N GLN A 254 -11.48 1.72 -12.10
CA GLN A 254 -12.56 1.65 -13.09
C GLN A 254 -12.08 1.99 -14.50
N MET A 255 -10.84 2.46 -14.65
CA MET A 255 -10.26 2.76 -15.95
C MET A 255 -9.74 1.46 -16.59
N PRO A 256 -10.02 1.20 -17.87
CA PRO A 256 -9.67 -0.06 -18.52
C PRO A 256 -8.18 -0.43 -18.36
N ALA A 257 -7.26 0.52 -18.60
CA ALA A 257 -5.83 0.24 -18.54
C ALA A 257 -5.36 -0.27 -17.16
N VAL A 258 -5.81 0.38 -16.08
CA VAL A 258 -5.45 0.00 -14.71
C VAL A 258 -6.10 -1.32 -14.33
N PHE A 259 -7.38 -1.49 -14.69
CA PHE A 259 -8.12 -2.71 -14.40
C PHE A 259 -7.53 -3.93 -15.11
N GLU A 260 -7.30 -3.83 -16.42
CA GLU A 260 -6.69 -4.88 -17.24
C GLU A 260 -5.32 -5.28 -16.69
N LYS A 261 -4.54 -4.32 -16.17
CA LYS A 261 -3.26 -4.64 -15.55
C LYS A 261 -3.39 -5.48 -14.28
N VAL A 262 -4.42 -5.27 -13.46
CA VAL A 262 -4.69 -6.15 -12.30
C VAL A 262 -5.00 -7.58 -12.76
N ILE A 263 -5.80 -7.72 -13.81
CA ILE A 263 -6.16 -9.02 -14.39
C ILE A 263 -4.91 -9.72 -14.93
N GLU A 264 -4.07 -9.00 -15.68
CA GLU A 264 -2.79 -9.50 -16.21
C GLU A 264 -1.88 -10.02 -15.08
N LEU A 265 -1.65 -9.20 -14.03
CA LEU A 265 -0.82 -9.57 -12.88
C LEU A 265 -1.33 -10.83 -12.17
N SER A 266 -2.66 -10.99 -12.10
CA SER A 266 -3.29 -12.17 -11.48
C SER A 266 -3.12 -13.45 -12.30
N CYS A 267 -2.77 -13.32 -13.59
CA CYS A 267 -2.67 -14.40 -14.56
C CYS A 267 -3.98 -15.23 -14.68
N LYS A 268 -5.13 -14.61 -14.39
CA LYS A 268 -6.45 -15.23 -14.38
C LYS A 268 -7.46 -14.30 -15.00
N GLU A 269 -8.32 -14.83 -15.88
CA GLU A 269 -9.41 -14.06 -16.47
C GLU A 269 -10.44 -13.62 -15.41
N GLN A 270 -10.69 -14.48 -14.41
CA GLN A 270 -11.61 -14.21 -13.30
C GLN A 270 -10.91 -14.49 -11.96
N PRO A 271 -10.12 -13.53 -11.43
CA PRO A 271 -9.43 -13.70 -10.16
C PRO A 271 -10.41 -13.64 -8.98
N ARG A 272 -10.13 -14.43 -7.95
CA ARG A 272 -10.83 -14.33 -6.65
C ARG A 272 -10.30 -13.13 -5.88
N ILE A 273 -11.20 -12.25 -5.47
CA ILE A 273 -10.82 -10.96 -4.87
C ILE A 273 -11.26 -10.91 -3.43
N VAL A 274 -10.34 -10.49 -2.56
CA VAL A 274 -10.64 -10.08 -1.20
C VAL A 274 -10.51 -8.56 -1.11
N TYR A 275 -11.59 -7.90 -0.74
CA TYR A 275 -11.59 -6.45 -0.49
C TYR A 275 -11.23 -6.16 0.96
N ILE A 276 -10.26 -5.27 1.17
CA ILE A 276 -9.75 -4.91 2.48
C ILE A 276 -10.02 -3.43 2.74
N GLY A 277 -10.66 -3.17 3.88
CA GLY A 277 -11.05 -1.84 4.30
C GLY A 277 -9.95 -1.02 4.98
N THR A 278 -9.90 0.27 4.64
CA THR A 278 -9.09 1.31 5.31
C THR A 278 -10.01 2.34 5.99
N ALA A 279 -10.80 1.89 6.97
CA ALA A 279 -11.83 2.67 7.68
C ALA A 279 -13.04 3.16 6.86
N SER A 280 -12.92 3.30 5.53
CA SER A 280 -14.05 3.60 4.62
C SER A 280 -14.87 2.36 4.25
N PHE A 281 -14.50 1.17 4.72
CA PHE A 281 -15.24 -0.07 4.43
C PHE A 281 -16.70 -0.03 4.89
N ASP A 282 -16.97 0.67 5.99
CA ASP A 282 -18.34 0.82 6.51
C ASP A 282 -19.24 1.64 5.56
N ARG A 283 -18.67 2.24 4.51
CA ARG A 283 -19.39 2.98 3.46
C ARG A 283 -19.66 2.11 2.24
N THR A 284 -20.89 1.62 2.15
CA THR A 284 -21.38 0.80 1.03
C THR A 284 -21.22 1.47 -0.34
N ASP A 285 -21.34 2.80 -0.42
CA ASP A 285 -21.15 3.54 -1.67
C ASP A 285 -19.69 3.47 -2.15
N LYS A 286 -18.72 3.58 -1.23
CA LYS A 286 -17.30 3.46 -1.53
C LYS A 286 -16.94 2.03 -1.92
N TYR A 287 -17.42 1.03 -1.19
CA TYR A 287 -17.26 -0.38 -1.56
C TYR A 287 -17.77 -0.63 -2.98
N ASN A 288 -19.03 -0.25 -3.26
CA ASN A 288 -19.65 -0.50 -4.56
C ASN A 288 -18.91 0.17 -5.71
N LEU A 289 -18.42 1.40 -5.51
CA LEU A 289 -17.63 2.11 -6.50
C LEU A 289 -16.30 1.40 -6.78
N CYS A 290 -15.61 0.96 -5.73
CA CYS A 290 -14.28 0.36 -5.84
C CYS A 290 -14.32 -1.05 -6.46
N THR A 291 -15.35 -1.84 -6.19
CA THR A 291 -15.44 -3.22 -6.68
C THR A 291 -16.28 -3.34 -7.95
N LYS A 292 -16.73 -2.23 -8.55
CA LYS A 292 -17.67 -2.25 -9.68
C LYS A 292 -17.12 -3.07 -10.86
N ALA A 293 -15.96 -2.69 -11.39
CA ALA A 293 -15.35 -3.34 -12.55
C ALA A 293 -15.13 -4.84 -12.33
N PHE A 294 -14.71 -5.22 -11.12
CA PHE A 294 -14.52 -6.61 -10.75
C PHE A 294 -15.81 -7.43 -10.64
N ARG A 295 -16.94 -6.81 -10.30
CA ARG A 295 -18.25 -7.49 -10.26
C ARG A 295 -18.90 -7.60 -11.63
N GLU A 296 -18.43 -6.80 -12.58
CA GLU A 296 -18.91 -6.78 -13.97
C GLU A 296 -18.03 -7.68 -14.88
N LEU A 297 -17.03 -8.38 -14.33
CA LEU A 297 -16.33 -9.50 -14.99
C LEU A 297 -17.32 -10.65 -15.20
N GLU A 298 -17.78 -10.84 -16.44
CA GLU A 298 -18.58 -11.99 -16.88
C GLU A 298 -17.72 -13.19 -17.29
#